data_AF-A0A818L2H4-F1
#
_entry.id   AF-A0A818L2H4-F1
#
_cell.length_a   1.000
_cell.length_b   1.000
_cell.length_c   1.000
_cell.angle_alpha   90.00
_cell.angle_beta   90.00
_cell.angle_gamma   90.00
#
_symmetry.space_group_name_H-M   'P 1'
#
loop_
_entity.id
_entity.type
_entity.pdbx_description
1 polymer ?
#
loop_
_entity_poly.entity_id
_entity_poly.type
_entity_poly.pdbx_seq_one_letter_code
_entity_poly.pdbx_strand_id
1 'polypeptide(L)'
;MIIIRRRLQFFFHEIRRTLIAERIPQYKERSALLPGGLNTPFPIVVEPDIDLELLFKSHEQLQENLQQRHWIVDVKKVEHDYQLWKNLNKQIAEATARRTRPEELHQWSEQLYSLNAKFLVACLRLPAPLHGAVPETGTRKLLYEYGSQRKSSLTMRSWRDLAEVTSLDVAPFSSFAFGEFAQLEYILLNYFNKSLDAYNIQMCSTVNIVKSFVIEAFGYHFSDIKNVFNIV
;
A
#
# COMPACT_ATOMS: atom_id res chain seq x y z
N MET A 1 -3.22 -39.90 -14.02
CA MET A 1 -3.31 -38.51 -13.52
C MET A 1 -2.67 -38.31 -12.12
N ILE A 2 -1.59 -39.04 -11.78
CA ILE A 2 -0.89 -38.91 -10.48
C ILE A 2 0.55 -38.37 -10.67
N ILE A 3 1.14 -38.61 -11.85
CA ILE A 3 2.53 -38.21 -12.18
C ILE A 3 2.65 -36.69 -12.41
N ILE A 4 1.61 -36.02 -12.92
CA ILE A 4 1.61 -34.56 -13.19
C ILE A 4 1.57 -33.75 -11.88
N ARG A 5 0.87 -34.23 -10.83
CA ARG A 5 0.80 -33.57 -9.52
C ARG A 5 2.14 -33.57 -8.77
N ARG A 6 2.93 -34.65 -8.88
CA ARG A 6 4.25 -34.72 -8.23
C ARG A 6 5.31 -33.86 -8.91
N ARG A 7 5.26 -33.68 -10.24
CA ARG A 7 6.18 -32.78 -10.96
C ARG A 7 5.92 -31.30 -10.67
N LEU A 8 4.66 -30.89 -10.51
CA LEU A 8 4.31 -29.51 -10.15
C LEU A 8 4.72 -29.17 -8.70
N GLN A 9 4.53 -30.08 -7.75
CA GLN A 9 4.98 -29.85 -6.36
C GLN A 9 6.50 -29.73 -6.24
N PHE A 10 7.26 -30.51 -7.01
CA PHE A 10 8.72 -30.40 -7.04
C PHE A 10 9.18 -29.06 -7.66
N PHE A 11 8.54 -28.62 -8.75
CA PHE A 11 8.84 -27.35 -9.43
C PHE A 11 8.55 -26.13 -8.54
N PHE A 12 7.42 -26.12 -7.81
CA PHE A 12 7.12 -25.05 -6.86
C PHE A 12 8.00 -25.07 -5.61
N HIS A 13 8.50 -26.23 -5.20
CA HIS A 13 9.41 -26.34 -4.06
C HIS A 13 10.82 -25.86 -4.41
N GLU A 14 11.32 -26.14 -5.62
CA GLU A 14 12.57 -25.56 -6.11
C GLU A 14 12.44 -24.05 -6.34
N ILE A 15 11.37 -23.55 -6.98
CA ILE A 15 11.16 -22.09 -7.12
C ILE A 15 11.12 -21.39 -5.76
N ARG A 16 10.48 -21.99 -4.74
CA ARG A 16 10.51 -21.45 -3.37
C ARG A 16 11.90 -21.49 -2.76
N ARG A 17 12.67 -22.56 -2.94
CA ARG A 17 14.03 -22.64 -2.40
C ARG A 17 14.98 -21.66 -3.08
N THR A 18 14.91 -21.49 -4.39
CA THR A 18 15.77 -20.55 -5.12
C THR A 18 15.38 -19.09 -4.82
N LEU A 19 14.09 -18.76 -4.77
CA LEU A 19 13.62 -17.40 -4.42
C LEU A 19 13.88 -17.02 -2.96
N ILE A 20 13.90 -17.98 -2.04
CA ILE A 20 14.14 -17.75 -0.60
C ILE A 20 15.64 -17.78 -0.27
N ALA A 21 16.43 -18.65 -0.91
CA ALA A 21 17.86 -18.77 -0.64
C ALA A 21 18.69 -17.66 -1.32
N GLU A 22 18.28 -17.16 -2.50
CA GLU A 22 19.03 -16.10 -3.19
C GLU A 22 18.70 -14.67 -2.71
N ARG A 23 17.60 -14.46 -1.97
CA ARG A 23 17.21 -13.10 -1.52
C ARG A 23 17.46 -12.79 -0.04
N ILE A 24 17.76 -13.76 0.82
CA ILE A 24 17.81 -13.51 2.27
C ILE A 24 19.20 -13.08 2.82
N PRO A 25 20.35 -13.36 2.18
CA PRO A 25 21.62 -12.84 2.73
C PRO A 25 21.81 -11.33 2.56
N GLN A 26 21.16 -10.69 1.56
CA GLN A 26 21.42 -9.29 1.22
C GLN A 26 20.40 -8.28 1.80
N TYR A 27 19.25 -8.74 2.30
CA TYR A 27 18.23 -7.87 2.90
C TYR A 27 18.30 -7.77 4.43
N LYS A 28 19.28 -8.39 5.07
CA LYS A 28 19.43 -8.35 6.53
C LYS A 28 19.83 -6.99 7.10
N GLU A 29 20.17 -6.01 6.25
CA GLU A 29 20.64 -4.70 6.71
C GLU A 29 19.85 -3.50 6.16
N ARG A 30 18.81 -3.69 5.35
CA ARG A 30 18.09 -2.56 4.74
C ARG A 30 16.58 -2.73 4.81
N SER A 31 15.99 -1.97 5.72
CA SER A 31 14.56 -1.70 5.89
C SER A 31 13.73 -2.73 6.67
N ALA A 32 13.49 -2.39 7.92
CA ALA A 32 12.18 -2.45 8.59
C ALA A 32 12.36 -1.69 9.91
N LEU A 33 11.41 -0.82 10.25
CA LEU A 33 11.21 -0.24 11.58
C LEU A 33 12.13 -0.88 12.63
N LEU A 34 13.24 -0.21 12.96
CA LEU A 34 14.10 -0.70 14.04
C LEU A 34 13.19 -0.82 15.25
N PRO A 35 13.12 -2.00 15.90
CA PRO A 35 12.39 -2.12 17.15
C PRO A 35 13.03 -1.11 18.08
N GLY A 36 12.33 0.01 18.26
CA GLY A 36 12.70 0.96 19.27
C GLY A 36 12.82 0.15 20.54
N GLY A 37 14.01 0.12 21.14
CA GLY A 37 14.16 -0.52 22.44
C GLY A 37 13.11 0.04 23.40
N LEU A 38 12.86 -0.66 24.51
CA LEU A 38 11.91 -0.24 25.55
C LEU A 38 12.06 1.24 26.02
N ASN A 39 13.16 1.91 25.66
CA ASN A 39 13.50 3.27 26.03
C ASN A 39 13.39 4.32 24.90
N THR A 40 12.98 3.96 23.67
CA THR A 40 12.75 4.97 22.61
C THR A 40 11.27 5.34 22.55
N PRO A 41 10.90 6.59 22.93
CA PRO A 41 9.49 7.00 23.03
C PRO A 41 8.77 7.14 21.68
N PHE A 42 9.49 7.03 20.56
CA PHE A 42 8.94 7.15 19.21
C PHE A 42 9.55 6.11 18.26
N PRO A 43 8.76 5.57 17.31
CA PRO A 43 9.33 4.78 16.23
C PRO A 43 10.30 5.65 15.42
N ILE A 44 11.46 5.09 15.09
CA ILE A 44 12.38 5.72 14.14
C ILE A 44 11.68 5.68 12.78
N VAL A 45 11.23 6.84 12.32
CA VAL A 45 10.70 7.00 10.96
C VAL A 45 11.90 7.05 10.02
N VAL A 46 12.09 5.99 9.25
CA VAL A 46 13.11 5.93 8.21
C VAL A 46 12.51 6.53 6.94
N GLU A 47 13.31 7.28 6.18
CA GLU A 47 12.90 7.77 4.87
C GLU A 47 12.47 6.59 3.96
N PRO A 48 11.39 6.74 3.18
CA PRO A 48 10.90 5.68 2.30
C PRO A 48 11.94 5.38 1.21
N ASP A 49 12.25 4.10 1.03
CA ASP A 49 13.13 3.65 -0.05
C ASP A 49 12.33 3.53 -1.35
N ILE A 50 12.36 4.60 -2.15
CA ILE A 50 11.67 4.67 -3.43
C ILE A 50 12.70 4.44 -4.54
N ASP A 51 12.49 3.42 -5.37
CA ASP A 51 13.33 3.16 -6.54
C ASP A 51 13.01 4.15 -7.67
N LEU A 52 13.54 5.36 -7.53
CA LEU A 52 13.37 6.44 -8.48
C LEU A 52 14.10 6.19 -9.80
N GLU A 53 15.19 5.42 -9.79
CA GLU A 53 15.89 5.06 -11.02
C GLU A 53 15.02 4.17 -11.92
N LEU A 54 14.34 3.19 -11.33
CA LEU A 54 13.36 2.37 -12.04
C LEU A 54 12.18 3.22 -12.52
N LEU A 55 11.69 4.12 -11.68
CA LEU A 55 10.51 4.95 -11.98
C LEU A 55 10.75 5.93 -13.13
N PHE A 56 11.96 6.49 -13.24
CA PHE A 56 12.37 7.36 -14.35
C PHE A 56 13.00 6.62 -15.53
N LYS A 57 13.06 5.28 -15.50
CA LYS A 57 13.61 4.49 -16.62
C LYS A 57 12.80 4.61 -17.91
N SER A 58 11.49 4.85 -17.79
CA SER A 58 10.59 5.08 -18.92
C SER A 58 9.59 6.19 -18.61
N HIS A 59 9.92 7.42 -19.02
CA HIS A 59 9.02 8.57 -18.90
C HIS A 59 7.68 8.36 -19.56
N GLU A 60 7.66 7.67 -20.70
CA GLU A 60 6.45 7.37 -21.45
C GLU A 60 5.49 6.52 -20.62
N GLN A 61 5.97 5.41 -20.05
CA GLN A 61 5.15 4.55 -19.19
C GLN A 61 4.66 5.27 -17.93
N LEU A 62 5.49 6.13 -17.32
CA LEU A 62 5.08 6.91 -16.16
C LEU A 62 3.99 7.93 -16.53
N GLN A 63 4.13 8.61 -17.68
CA GLN A 63 3.13 9.55 -18.18
C GLN A 63 1.82 8.86 -18.53
N GLU A 64 1.87 7.73 -19.22
CA GLU A 64 0.68 6.92 -19.52
C GLU A 64 -0.03 6.48 -18.24
N ASN A 65 0.72 5.98 -17.25
CA ASN A 65 0.17 5.58 -15.94
C ASN A 65 -0.52 6.76 -15.24
N LEU A 66 0.10 7.94 -15.22
CA LEU A 66 -0.48 9.14 -14.64
C LEU A 66 -1.75 9.59 -15.38
N GLN A 67 -1.73 9.54 -16.71
CA GLN A 67 -2.88 9.88 -17.55
C GLN A 67 -4.07 8.94 -17.32
N GLN A 68 -3.82 7.62 -17.28
CA GLN A 68 -4.85 6.62 -17.02
C GLN A 68 -5.52 6.81 -15.64
N ARG A 69 -4.76 7.32 -14.66
CA ARG A 69 -5.27 7.61 -13.31
C ARG A 69 -5.86 9.02 -13.15
N HIS A 70 -5.80 9.86 -14.18
CA HIS A 70 -6.13 11.29 -14.13
C HIS A 70 -5.33 12.07 -13.07
N TRP A 71 -4.05 11.73 -12.90
CA TRP A 71 -3.16 12.40 -11.95
C TRP A 71 -2.38 13.50 -12.65
N ILE A 72 -2.36 14.68 -12.03
CA ILE A 72 -1.65 15.86 -12.54
C ILE A 72 -0.34 15.99 -11.78
N VAL A 73 0.74 15.46 -12.35
CA VAL A 73 2.09 15.55 -11.80
C VAL A 73 3.06 16.05 -12.88
N ASP A 74 3.89 17.03 -12.52
CA ASP A 74 4.97 17.51 -13.39
C ASP A 74 6.18 16.59 -13.29
N VAL A 75 6.17 15.51 -14.08
CA VAL A 75 7.23 14.48 -14.10
C VAL A 75 8.62 15.10 -14.36
N LYS A 76 8.70 16.10 -15.23
CA LYS A 76 9.99 16.74 -15.58
C LYS A 76 10.58 17.48 -14.39
N LYS A 77 9.74 18.17 -13.62
CA LYS A 77 10.18 18.82 -12.39
C LYS A 77 10.66 17.81 -11.35
N VAL A 78 9.91 16.72 -11.13
CA VAL A 78 10.32 15.71 -10.14
C VAL A 78 11.63 15.04 -10.53
N GLU A 79 11.84 14.74 -11.81
CA GLU A 79 13.12 14.22 -12.29
C GLU A 79 14.26 15.24 -12.12
N HIS A 80 14.02 16.51 -12.43
CA HIS A 80 15.01 17.57 -12.23
C HIS A 80 15.43 17.66 -10.75
N ASP A 81 14.46 17.66 -9.84
CA ASP A 81 14.70 17.68 -8.39
C ASP A 81 15.47 16.43 -7.95
N TYR A 82 15.18 15.26 -8.54
CA TYR A 82 15.95 14.02 -8.29
C TYR A 82 17.41 14.13 -8.72
N GLN A 83 17.69 14.67 -9.91
CA GLN A 83 19.06 14.85 -10.37
C GLN A 83 19.83 15.85 -9.49
N LEU A 84 19.17 16.95 -9.08
CA LEU A 84 19.74 17.91 -8.14
C LEU A 84 20.07 17.23 -6.80
N TRP A 85 19.15 16.42 -6.28
CA TRP A 85 19.33 15.65 -5.05
C TRP A 85 20.52 14.69 -5.14
N LYS A 86 20.65 13.96 -6.26
CA LYS A 86 21.76 13.04 -6.51
C LYS A 86 23.10 13.77 -6.56
N ASN A 87 23.14 14.94 -7.20
CA ASN A 87 24.34 15.77 -7.31
C ASN A 87 24.77 16.35 -5.96
N LEU A 88 23.84 16.88 -5.16
CA LEU A 88 24.14 17.42 -3.83
C LEU A 88 24.69 16.33 -2.89
N ASN A 89 24.07 15.15 -2.86
CA ASN A 89 24.57 14.03 -2.07
C ASN A 89 25.99 13.62 -2.48
N LYS A 90 26.26 13.59 -3.79
CA LYS A 90 27.61 13.32 -4.31
C LYS A 90 28.62 14.39 -3.87
N GLN A 91 28.26 15.68 -3.98
CA GLN A 91 29.13 16.79 -3.56
C GLN A 91 29.45 16.73 -2.06
N ILE A 92 28.44 16.48 -1.22
CA ILE A 92 28.62 16.31 0.23
C ILE A 92 29.55 15.13 0.52
N ALA A 93 29.32 13.97 -0.10
CA ALA A 93 30.17 12.79 0.10
C ALA A 93 31.63 13.04 -0.30
N GLU A 94 31.87 13.66 -1.46
CA GLU A 94 33.21 14.01 -1.92
C GLU A 94 33.89 15.04 -0.99
N ALA A 95 33.14 16.02 -0.49
CA ALA A 95 33.66 17.04 0.41
C ALA A 95 33.96 16.50 1.82
N THR A 96 33.12 15.62 2.34
CA THR A 96 33.38 14.90 3.60
C THR A 96 34.65 14.05 3.47
N ALA A 97 34.83 13.36 2.34
CA ALA A 97 36.05 12.59 2.07
C ALA A 97 37.31 13.46 1.97
N ARG A 98 37.18 14.68 1.42
CA ARG A 98 38.30 15.64 1.27
C ARG A 98 38.59 16.49 2.51
N ARG A 99 37.82 16.34 3.59
CA ARG A 99 37.89 17.21 4.79
C ARG A 99 37.75 18.70 4.44
N THR A 100 36.84 19.00 3.52
CA THR A 100 36.54 20.37 3.08
C THR A 100 36.09 21.24 4.27
N ARG A 101 36.21 22.56 4.13
CA ARG A 101 35.86 23.52 5.19
C ARG A 101 34.42 23.30 5.68
N PRO A 102 34.16 23.40 7.01
CA PRO A 102 32.84 23.18 7.58
C PRO A 102 31.72 24.07 6.98
N GLU A 103 32.07 25.26 6.52
CA GLU A 103 31.13 26.26 5.98
C GLU A 103 30.49 25.82 4.66
N GLU A 104 31.26 25.25 3.73
CA GLU A 104 30.76 24.74 2.44
C GLU A 104 29.87 23.51 2.64
N LEU A 105 30.27 22.61 3.54
CA LEU A 105 29.48 21.44 3.93
C LEU A 105 28.15 21.85 4.57
N HIS A 106 28.15 22.89 5.40
CA HIS A 106 26.93 23.40 6.02
C HIS A 106 25.97 23.95 4.96
N GLN A 107 26.44 24.77 4.03
CA GLN A 107 25.61 25.33 2.95
C GLN A 107 24.97 24.23 2.08
N TRP A 108 25.73 23.21 1.67
CA TRP A 108 25.16 22.10 0.88
C TRP A 108 24.18 21.25 1.68
N SER A 109 24.43 21.06 2.98
CA SER A 109 23.52 20.31 3.85
C SER A 109 22.18 21.04 4.03
N GLU A 110 22.19 22.37 4.17
CA GLU A 110 20.96 23.16 4.23
C GLU A 110 20.18 23.13 2.91
N GLN A 111 20.88 23.20 1.77
CA GLN A 111 20.26 23.06 0.46
C GLN A 111 19.62 21.68 0.28
N LEU A 112 20.33 20.61 0.68
CA LEU A 112 19.81 19.25 0.63
C LEU A 112 18.58 19.08 1.53
N TYR A 113 18.60 19.64 2.75
CA TYR A 113 17.46 19.57 3.66
C TYR A 113 16.20 20.25 3.09
N SER A 114 16.37 21.45 2.51
CA SER A 114 15.28 22.18 1.86
C SER A 114 14.73 21.44 0.63
N LEU A 115 15.63 20.81 -0.13
CA LEU A 115 15.25 19.98 -1.28
C LEU A 115 14.50 18.72 -0.85
N ASN A 116 15.02 17.97 0.14
CA ASN A 116 14.42 16.73 0.66
C ASN A 116 12.94 16.94 1.02
N ALA A 117 12.63 18.00 1.76
CA ALA A 117 11.26 18.26 2.21
C ALA A 117 10.26 18.40 1.05
N LYS A 118 10.66 19.01 -0.07
CA LYS A 118 9.79 19.22 -1.24
C LYS A 118 9.80 18.02 -2.18
N PHE A 119 10.98 17.49 -2.42
CA PHE A 119 11.23 16.40 -3.35
C PHE A 119 10.62 15.09 -2.86
N LEU A 120 10.81 14.74 -1.58
CA LEU A 120 10.27 13.51 -1.01
C LEU A 120 8.75 13.48 -1.06
N VAL A 121 8.11 14.61 -0.72
CA VAL A 121 6.65 14.77 -0.81
C VAL A 121 6.17 14.61 -2.26
N ALA A 122 6.93 15.12 -3.25
CA ALA A 122 6.59 14.94 -4.65
C ALA A 122 6.73 13.46 -5.08
N CYS A 123 7.75 12.75 -4.61
CA CYS A 123 7.97 11.33 -4.90
C CYS A 123 6.92 10.42 -4.26
N LEU A 124 6.54 10.69 -3.01
CA LEU A 124 5.47 9.97 -2.31
C LEU A 124 4.10 10.11 -2.96
N ARG A 125 3.93 11.16 -3.78
CA ARG A 125 2.72 11.39 -4.59
C ARG A 125 2.78 10.75 -5.97
N LEU A 126 3.81 9.98 -6.30
CA LEU A 126 3.84 9.20 -7.53
C LEU A 126 3.10 7.88 -7.31
N PRO A 127 2.19 7.49 -8.22
CA PRO A 127 1.49 6.23 -8.08
C PRO A 127 2.42 5.06 -8.39
N ALA A 128 2.15 3.90 -7.79
CA ALA A 128 2.79 2.67 -8.20
C ALA A 128 2.55 2.38 -9.71
N PRO A 129 3.50 1.72 -10.40
CA PRO A 129 3.30 1.28 -11.78
C PRO A 129 2.02 0.45 -11.94
N LEU A 130 1.29 0.66 -13.04
CA LEU A 130 0.16 -0.20 -13.37
C LEU A 130 0.64 -1.56 -13.87
N HIS A 131 -0.01 -2.62 -13.40
CA HIS A 131 0.21 -3.95 -13.96
C HIS A 131 -0.39 -4.01 -15.37
N GLY A 132 0.31 -4.63 -16.33
CA GLY A 132 -0.15 -4.71 -17.73
C GLY A 132 -1.47 -5.46 -17.97
N ALA A 133 -2.02 -6.09 -16.93
CA ALA A 133 -3.35 -6.71 -16.96
C ALA A 133 -4.47 -5.81 -16.43
N VAL A 134 -4.15 -4.61 -15.93
CA VAL A 134 -5.18 -3.63 -15.53
C VAL A 134 -5.88 -3.15 -16.81
N PRO A 135 -7.22 -3.23 -16.87
CA PRO A 135 -7.97 -2.78 -18.03
C PRO A 135 -7.89 -1.26 -18.18
N GLU A 136 -8.07 -0.75 -19.40
CA GLU A 136 -8.08 0.68 -19.69
C GLU A 136 -9.14 1.43 -18.87
N THR A 137 -8.87 2.69 -18.57
CA THR A 137 -9.72 3.54 -17.72
C THR A 137 -11.17 3.56 -18.24
N GLY A 138 -12.11 3.31 -17.33
CA GLY A 138 -13.55 3.27 -17.65
C GLY A 138 -14.04 1.92 -18.18
N THR A 139 -13.16 0.96 -18.43
CA THR A 139 -13.56 -0.39 -18.84
C THR A 139 -13.57 -1.36 -17.66
N ARG A 140 -14.56 -2.26 -17.61
CA ARG A 140 -14.63 -3.35 -16.64
C ARG A 140 -14.51 -4.67 -17.38
N LYS A 141 -13.62 -5.54 -16.91
CA LYS A 141 -13.45 -6.89 -17.46
C LYS A 141 -14.06 -7.92 -16.51
N LEU A 142 -15.09 -8.62 -16.98
CA LEU A 142 -15.63 -9.78 -16.27
C LEU A 142 -14.59 -10.90 -16.33
N LEU A 143 -14.01 -11.28 -15.19
CA LEU A 143 -13.02 -12.34 -15.10
C LEU A 143 -13.67 -13.71 -14.93
N TYR A 144 -14.72 -13.78 -14.11
CA TYR A 144 -15.42 -15.01 -13.76
C TYR A 144 -16.83 -14.69 -13.29
N GLU A 145 -17.80 -15.52 -13.68
CA GLU A 145 -19.17 -15.48 -13.21
C GLU A 145 -19.46 -16.82 -12.53
N TYR A 146 -20.05 -16.78 -11.34
CA TYR A 146 -20.39 -17.97 -10.57
C TYR A 146 -21.81 -17.92 -10.04
N GLY A 147 -22.49 -19.07 -10.14
CA GLY A 147 -23.89 -19.20 -9.78
C GLY A 147 -24.82 -18.81 -10.93
N SER A 148 -26.12 -19.05 -10.72
CA SER A 148 -27.18 -18.65 -11.65
C SER A 148 -28.04 -17.59 -10.99
N GLN A 149 -28.42 -16.54 -11.72
CA GLN A 149 -29.37 -15.55 -11.22
C GLN A 149 -30.68 -16.26 -10.86
N ARG A 150 -31.10 -16.16 -9.59
CA ARG A 150 -32.38 -16.74 -9.14
C ARG A 150 -33.52 -16.03 -9.88
N LYS A 151 -34.25 -16.77 -10.71
CA LYS A 151 -35.55 -16.32 -11.23
C LYS A 151 -36.56 -16.44 -10.10
N SER A 152 -36.72 -15.38 -9.32
CA SER A 152 -37.77 -15.29 -8.30
C SER A 152 -39.07 -14.81 -8.95
N SER A 153 -40.19 -15.49 -8.67
CA SER A 153 -41.54 -15.00 -8.98
C SER A 153 -42.04 -13.95 -7.97
N LEU A 154 -41.35 -13.80 -6.83
CA LEU A 154 -41.65 -12.82 -5.80
C LEU A 154 -40.90 -11.51 -6.06
N THR A 155 -41.57 -10.39 -5.83
CA THR A 155 -40.95 -9.07 -5.80
C THR A 155 -39.84 -9.05 -4.75
N MET A 156 -38.60 -9.00 -5.21
CA MET A 156 -37.43 -8.91 -4.33
C MET A 156 -37.45 -7.54 -3.65
N ARG A 157 -37.59 -7.54 -2.32
CA ARG A 157 -37.46 -6.32 -1.50
C ARG A 157 -35.99 -5.94 -1.39
N SER A 158 -35.71 -4.65 -1.21
CA SER A 158 -34.35 -4.21 -0.93
C SER A 158 -33.91 -4.68 0.45
N TRP A 159 -32.60 -4.80 0.68
CA TRP A 159 -32.09 -5.16 2.01
C TRP A 159 -32.53 -4.16 3.08
N ARG A 160 -32.74 -2.89 2.71
CA ARG A 160 -33.21 -1.83 3.63
C ARG A 160 -34.68 -2.05 4.03
N ASP A 161 -35.54 -2.41 3.08
CA ASP A 161 -36.94 -2.72 3.39
C ASP A 161 -37.06 -3.98 4.27
N LEU A 162 -36.09 -4.90 4.14
CA LEU A 162 -35.97 -6.05 5.03
C LEU A 162 -35.45 -5.65 6.41
N ALA A 163 -34.52 -4.70 6.49
CA ALA A 163 -34.01 -4.16 7.75
C ALA A 163 -35.13 -3.57 8.62
N GLU A 164 -36.01 -2.77 8.03
CA GLU A 164 -37.12 -2.11 8.74
C GLU A 164 -38.12 -3.07 9.40
N VAL A 165 -38.30 -4.27 8.81
CA VAL A 165 -39.17 -5.32 9.37
C VAL A 165 -38.42 -6.32 10.25
N THR A 166 -37.14 -6.07 10.53
CA THR A 166 -36.27 -6.94 11.30
C THR A 166 -35.54 -6.18 12.40
N SER A 167 -34.72 -6.88 13.20
CA SER A 167 -33.95 -6.33 14.32
C SER A 167 -32.70 -5.55 13.87
N LEU A 168 -32.75 -4.81 12.75
CA LEU A 168 -31.65 -3.97 12.27
C LEU A 168 -32.10 -2.51 12.21
N ASP A 169 -31.59 -1.68 13.11
CA ASP A 169 -31.82 -0.23 13.09
C ASP A 169 -30.77 0.43 12.17
N VAL A 170 -31.23 1.20 11.17
CA VAL A 170 -30.38 1.80 10.14
C VAL A 170 -30.54 3.31 10.16
N ALA A 171 -29.49 4.00 10.61
CA ALA A 171 -29.36 5.44 10.52
C ALA A 171 -28.50 5.85 9.30
N PRO A 172 -28.48 7.13 8.88
CA PRO A 172 -27.74 7.57 7.70
C PRO A 172 -26.23 7.25 7.71
N PHE A 173 -25.61 7.11 8.89
CA PHE A 173 -24.18 6.86 9.05
C PHE A 173 -23.85 5.78 10.08
N SER A 174 -24.85 5.05 10.58
CA SER A 174 -24.64 3.98 11.55
C SER A 174 -25.73 2.91 11.42
N SER A 175 -25.42 1.71 11.87
CA SER A 175 -26.42 0.64 11.97
C SER A 175 -26.22 -0.12 13.28
N PHE A 176 -27.31 -0.50 13.92
CA PHE A 176 -27.30 -1.31 15.12
C PHE A 176 -28.01 -2.63 14.83
N ALA A 177 -27.27 -3.73 14.87
CA ALA A 177 -27.81 -5.07 14.74
C ALA A 177 -28.22 -5.60 16.11
N PHE A 178 -29.44 -6.13 16.21
CA PHE A 178 -29.99 -6.74 17.41
C PHE A 178 -30.49 -8.16 17.11
N GLY A 179 -30.68 -8.96 18.16
CA GLY A 179 -31.31 -10.28 18.07
C GLY A 179 -30.63 -11.20 17.05
N GLU A 180 -31.44 -11.75 16.13
CA GLU A 180 -30.99 -12.72 15.12
C GLU A 180 -29.96 -12.13 14.14
N PHE A 181 -30.02 -10.82 13.85
CA PHE A 181 -29.05 -10.17 12.96
C PHE A 181 -27.66 -10.11 13.58
N ALA A 182 -27.57 -9.78 14.87
CA ALA A 182 -26.29 -9.77 15.59
C ALA A 182 -25.69 -11.19 15.66
N GLN A 183 -26.54 -12.21 15.85
CA GLN A 183 -26.10 -13.62 15.81
C GLN A 183 -25.61 -14.02 14.41
N LEU A 184 -26.31 -13.60 13.36
CA LEU A 184 -25.90 -13.85 11.98
C LEU A 184 -24.53 -13.22 11.68
N GLU A 185 -24.31 -11.96 12.06
CA GLU A 185 -23.02 -11.28 11.92
C GLU A 185 -21.90 -12.06 12.62
N TYR A 186 -22.14 -12.47 13.88
CA TYR A 186 -21.18 -13.29 14.64
C TYR A 186 -20.87 -14.63 13.96
N ILE A 187 -21.89 -15.34 13.46
CA ILE A 187 -21.72 -16.61 12.74
C ILE A 187 -20.92 -16.41 11.46
N LEU A 188 -21.19 -15.36 10.69
CA LEU A 188 -20.47 -15.04 9.46
C LEU A 188 -19.00 -14.72 9.73
N LEU A 189 -18.70 -13.89 10.74
CA LEU A 189 -17.34 -13.58 11.15
C LEU A 189 -16.56 -14.85 11.52
N ASN A 190 -17.17 -15.73 12.33
CA ASN A 190 -16.55 -17.00 12.70
C ASN A 190 -16.33 -17.94 11.52
N TYR A 191 -17.28 -18.00 10.58
CA TYR A 191 -17.14 -18.78 9.36
C TYR A 191 -15.95 -18.30 8.53
N PHE A 192 -15.78 -16.99 8.34
CA PHE A 192 -14.63 -16.43 7.63
C PHE A 192 -13.32 -16.70 8.36
N ASN A 193 -13.26 -16.46 9.68
CA ASN A 193 -12.05 -16.71 10.47
C ASN A 193 -11.60 -18.17 10.38
N LYS A 194 -12.53 -19.13 10.53
CA LYS A 194 -12.24 -20.57 10.36
C LYS A 194 -11.82 -20.93 8.94
N SER A 195 -12.44 -20.31 7.95
CA SER A 195 -12.08 -20.55 6.54
C SER A 195 -10.66 -20.07 6.25
N LEU A 196 -10.29 -18.88 6.71
CA LEU A 196 -8.94 -18.33 6.54
C LEU A 196 -7.89 -19.15 7.32
N ASP A 197 -8.21 -19.58 8.54
CA ASP A 197 -7.36 -20.47 9.35
C ASP A 197 -7.10 -21.81 8.64
N ALA A 198 -8.12 -22.39 7.99
CA ALA A 198 -7.95 -23.60 7.17
C ALA A 198 -7.00 -23.42 5.98
N TYR A 199 -6.80 -22.19 5.51
CA TYR A 199 -5.78 -21.83 4.51
C TYR A 199 -4.43 -21.45 5.12
N ASN A 200 -4.24 -21.64 6.44
CA ASN A 200 -3.07 -21.22 7.22
C ASN A 200 -2.79 -19.72 7.13
N ILE A 201 -3.84 -18.90 7.04
CA ILE A 201 -3.71 -17.45 7.09
C ILE A 201 -3.77 -17.04 8.57
N GLN A 202 -2.67 -16.46 9.06
CA GLN A 202 -2.59 -16.00 10.44
C GLN A 202 -3.55 -14.83 10.68
N MET A 203 -4.40 -14.96 11.69
CA MET A 203 -5.25 -13.87 12.15
C MET A 203 -4.43 -12.89 13.00
N CYS A 204 -4.56 -11.60 12.70
CA CYS A 204 -3.89 -10.53 13.43
C CYS A 204 -4.93 -9.56 13.98
N SER A 205 -4.78 -9.15 15.25
CA SER A 205 -5.52 -8.01 15.78
C SER A 205 -4.85 -6.71 15.34
N THR A 206 -5.62 -5.82 14.71
CA THR A 206 -5.15 -4.49 14.30
C THR A 206 -5.53 -3.43 15.35
N VAL A 207 -4.83 -2.31 15.33
CA VAL A 207 -5.21 -1.12 16.11
C VAL A 207 -6.15 -0.25 15.27
N ASN A 208 -7.19 0.31 15.91
CA ASN A 208 -8.18 1.16 15.23
C ASN A 208 -7.80 2.65 15.22
N ILE A 209 -6.78 3.03 16.00
CA ILE A 209 -6.24 4.39 16.06
C ILE A 209 -4.78 4.30 15.64
N VAL A 210 -4.44 5.02 14.56
CA VAL A 210 -3.09 5.02 13.99
C VAL A 210 -2.62 6.47 13.81
N LYS A 211 -1.29 6.64 13.81
CA LYS A 211 -0.68 7.93 13.49
C LYS A 211 -0.82 8.23 12.00
N SER A 212 -0.88 9.52 11.64
CA SER A 212 -1.07 9.98 10.25
C SER A 212 -0.04 9.40 9.26
N PHE A 213 1.23 9.28 9.67
CA PHE A 213 2.27 8.73 8.79
C PHE A 213 2.00 7.27 8.38
N VAL A 214 1.27 6.50 9.20
CA VAL A 214 0.89 5.11 8.85
C VAL A 214 -0.12 5.14 7.70
N ILE A 215 -1.08 6.05 7.75
CA ILE A 215 -2.11 6.24 6.73
C ILE A 215 -1.47 6.67 5.40
N GLU A 216 -0.52 7.61 5.46
CA GLU A 216 0.26 8.05 4.31
C GLU A 216 1.09 6.89 3.71
N ALA A 217 1.74 6.08 4.55
CA ALA A 217 2.51 4.92 4.11
C ALA A 217 1.66 3.84 3.40
N PHE A 218 0.36 3.76 3.69
CA PHE A 218 -0.59 2.91 2.95
C PHE A 218 -1.04 3.51 1.62
N GLY A 219 -0.57 4.71 1.26
CA GLY A 219 -0.88 5.36 -0.02
C GLY A 219 -2.25 6.02 -0.05
N TYR A 220 -2.87 6.29 1.12
CA TYR A 220 -4.09 7.09 1.17
C TYR A 220 -3.77 8.53 0.73
N HIS A 221 -4.45 8.98 -0.32
CA HIS A 221 -4.28 10.34 -0.80
C HIS A 221 -4.91 11.33 0.19
N PHE A 222 -4.33 12.54 0.33
CA PHE A 222 -4.85 13.56 1.25
C PHE A 222 -6.30 13.95 0.92
N SER A 223 -6.75 13.84 -0.33
CA SER A 223 -8.16 14.05 -0.70
C SER A 223 -9.11 13.02 -0.11
N ASP A 224 -8.59 11.84 0.24
CA ASP A 224 -9.35 10.74 0.83
C ASP A 224 -9.31 10.78 2.36
N ILE A 225 -8.59 11.75 2.95
CA ILE A 225 -8.56 11.96 4.40
C ILE A 225 -9.94 12.30 4.96
N LYS A 226 -10.85 12.81 4.12
CA LYS A 226 -12.27 13.01 4.48
C LYS A 226 -12.99 11.71 4.84
N ASN A 227 -12.44 10.56 4.43
CA ASN A 227 -12.95 9.23 4.75
C ASN A 227 -12.28 8.63 6.01
N VAL A 228 -11.35 9.37 6.62
CA VAL A 228 -10.67 8.99 7.87
C VAL A 228 -11.24 9.85 9.00
N PHE A 229 -11.71 9.19 10.06
CA PHE A 229 -12.13 9.90 11.27
C PHE A 229 -10.89 10.42 12.02
N ASN A 230 -10.74 11.74 12.06
CA ASN A 230 -9.68 12.40 12.82
C ASN A 230 -10.16 12.66 14.24
N ILE A 231 -9.40 12.17 15.23
CA ILE A 231 -9.56 12.55 16.64
C ILE A 231 -8.73 13.82 16.83
N VAL A 232 -9.40 14.95 17.06
CA VAL A 232 -8.76 16.26 17.32
C VAL A 232 -8.57 16.45 18.81
#